data_AF-A0A349FE14-F1
#
_entry.id   AF-A0A349FE14-F1
#
_cell.length_a   1.000
_cell.length_b   1.000
_cell.length_c   1.000
_cell.angle_alpha   90.00
_cell.angle_beta   90.00
_cell.angle_gamma   90.00
#
_symmetry.space_group_name_H-M   'P 1'
#
loop_
_entity.id
_entity.type
_entity.pdbx_description
1 polymer ?
#
loop_
_entity_poly.entity_id
_entity_poly.type
_entity_poly.pdbx_seq_one_letter_code
_entity_poly.pdbx_strand_id
1 'polypeptide(L)'
;MKNFLCEDFLLSNDIARELYHDYAKAMPIYDYHCHLNPKEVAENRQFDNLGQIWLEGDHYKWRGMRSAGVPESLITGKETSDYEKFQAWAKTVPQTLGNPLYHWTHLELRRPFGITGKLFGPETADEIWHECNELLATPEFSARGIMKQMNVVMAGTTDDPIHTLEYHKAIAEDDSFDVEVAPSWRPDRAFKIELDGFAEYMTLLGEVADVEITRFADLLTALERRLEHFNAHGCRAADHGIEIVRFAAVPAESTLDSILARRLAGETLTELEVDQFCTAVQVWLGTQYAKRNW
;
A
#
# COMPACT_ATOMS: atom_id res chain seq x y z
N MET A 1 -22.97 -21.42 22.23
CA MET A 1 -22.68 -20.84 20.89
C MET A 1 -22.11 -19.45 21.13
N LYS A 2 -21.01 -19.06 20.50
CA LYS A 2 -20.43 -17.71 20.70
C LYS A 2 -21.21 -16.70 19.85
N ASN A 3 -21.43 -15.50 20.38
CA ASN A 3 -21.97 -14.41 19.57
C ASN A 3 -20.94 -14.03 18.50
N PHE A 4 -21.42 -13.73 17.30
CA PHE A 4 -20.59 -13.24 16.20
C PHE A 4 -19.80 -12.00 16.66
N LEU A 5 -18.48 -12.01 16.43
CA LEU A 5 -17.55 -10.93 16.81
C LEU A 5 -17.58 -10.50 18.30
N CYS A 6 -17.83 -11.42 19.22
CA CYS A 6 -17.55 -11.17 20.65
C CYS A 6 -16.07 -10.82 20.90
N GLU A 7 -15.73 -10.40 22.12
CA GLU A 7 -14.33 -10.10 22.50
C GLU A 7 -13.38 -11.29 22.29
N ASP A 8 -13.88 -12.53 22.39
CA ASP A 8 -13.12 -13.76 22.13
C ASP A 8 -13.22 -14.25 20.68
N PHE A 9 -13.43 -13.35 19.73
CA PHE A 9 -13.50 -13.67 18.31
C PHE A 9 -12.22 -14.40 17.85
N LEU A 10 -12.38 -15.56 17.22
CA LEU A 10 -11.32 -16.50 16.82
C LEU A 10 -10.51 -17.15 17.96
N LEU A 11 -10.75 -16.81 19.23
CA LEU A 11 -10.03 -17.38 20.38
C LEU A 11 -10.75 -18.65 20.89
N SER A 12 -10.31 -19.83 20.50
CA SER A 12 -11.06 -21.08 20.74
C SER A 12 -10.82 -21.77 22.09
N ASN A 13 -9.85 -21.31 22.90
CA ASN A 13 -9.48 -21.91 24.18
C ASN A 13 -8.95 -20.87 25.19
N ASP A 14 -8.79 -21.26 26.46
CA ASP A 14 -8.41 -20.35 27.56
C ASP A 14 -7.00 -19.79 27.37
N ILE A 15 -6.05 -20.61 26.89
CA ILE A 15 -4.68 -20.16 26.59
C ILE A 15 -4.70 -19.07 25.50
N ALA A 16 -5.49 -19.23 24.45
CA ALA A 16 -5.62 -18.21 23.40
C ALA A 16 -6.21 -16.89 23.92
N ARG A 17 -7.13 -16.95 24.88
CA ARG A 17 -7.68 -15.75 25.52
C ARG A 17 -6.64 -15.04 26.36
N GLU A 18 -5.91 -15.77 27.20
CA GLU A 18 -4.82 -15.23 28.02
C GLU A 18 -3.75 -14.57 27.12
N LEU A 19 -3.23 -15.29 26.13
CA LEU A 19 -2.19 -14.76 25.23
C LEU A 19 -2.66 -13.51 24.46
N TYR A 20 -3.91 -13.46 24.01
CA TYR A 20 -4.41 -12.31 23.28
C TYR A 20 -4.71 -11.12 24.19
N HIS A 21 -5.55 -11.31 25.21
CA HIS A 21 -6.04 -10.20 26.02
C HIS A 21 -4.97 -9.64 26.96
N ASP A 22 -4.12 -10.50 27.53
CA ASP A 22 -3.15 -10.08 28.56
C ASP A 22 -1.83 -9.61 27.95
N TYR A 23 -1.50 -10.05 26.72
CA TYR A 23 -0.23 -9.73 26.07
C TYR A 23 -0.41 -9.04 24.71
N ALA A 24 -1.09 -9.67 23.74
CA ALA A 24 -1.07 -9.19 22.36
C ALA A 24 -1.89 -7.90 22.12
N LYS A 25 -3.09 -7.79 22.72
CA LYS A 25 -4.07 -6.72 22.44
C LYS A 25 -3.55 -5.31 22.73
N ALA A 26 -2.67 -5.17 23.73
CA ALA A 26 -2.10 -3.90 24.16
C ALA A 26 -0.82 -3.50 23.40
N MET A 27 -0.25 -4.41 22.60
CA MET A 27 0.97 -4.10 21.84
C MET A 27 0.71 -3.03 20.79
N PRO A 28 1.68 -2.14 20.53
CA PRO A 28 1.60 -1.20 19.43
C PRO A 28 1.72 -1.90 18.08
N ILE A 29 1.25 -1.22 17.03
CA ILE A 29 1.34 -1.68 15.65
C ILE A 29 2.56 -1.05 15.00
N TYR A 30 3.47 -1.91 14.55
CA TYR A 30 4.51 -1.58 13.59
C TYR A 30 4.06 -2.11 12.23
N ASP A 31 3.42 -1.25 11.44
CA ASP A 31 2.91 -1.57 10.11
C ASP A 31 4.01 -1.36 9.07
N TYR A 32 5.02 -2.21 9.10
CA TYR A 32 6.29 -2.02 8.37
C TYR A 32 6.16 -2.01 6.84
N HIS A 33 4.99 -2.37 6.29
CA HIS A 33 4.72 -2.32 4.85
C HIS A 33 3.23 -2.07 4.61
N CYS A 34 2.90 -0.94 4.01
CA CYS A 34 1.55 -0.56 3.62
C CYS A 34 1.53 0.31 2.35
N HIS A 35 0.32 0.62 1.89
CA HIS A 35 0.06 1.46 0.73
C HIS A 35 -0.72 2.74 1.09
N LEU A 36 -0.60 3.19 2.36
CA LEU A 36 -1.14 4.48 2.76
C LEU A 36 -0.55 5.60 1.91
N ASN A 37 -1.38 6.58 1.57
CA ASN A 37 -0.93 7.77 0.85
C ASN A 37 -0.20 8.71 1.82
N PRO A 38 1.12 8.94 1.67
CA PRO A 38 1.87 9.77 2.61
C PRO A 38 1.37 11.22 2.62
N LYS A 39 0.79 11.71 1.51
CA LYS A 39 0.16 13.03 1.45
C LYS A 39 -1.01 13.15 2.41
N GLU A 40 -1.88 12.14 2.46
CA GLU A 40 -3.07 12.16 3.32
C GLU A 40 -2.69 12.10 4.80
N VAL A 41 -1.58 11.42 5.13
CA VAL A 41 -1.02 11.45 6.48
C VAL A 41 -0.41 12.83 6.79
N ALA A 42 0.40 13.38 5.88
CA ALA A 42 1.03 14.69 6.05
C ALA A 42 0.02 15.82 6.21
N GLU A 43 -1.01 15.86 5.35
CA GLU A 43 -2.08 16.87 5.38
C GLU A 43 -3.16 16.56 6.44
N ASN A 44 -3.03 15.43 7.15
CA ASN A 44 -3.99 14.92 8.11
C ASN A 44 -5.43 14.92 7.57
N ARG A 45 -5.64 14.21 6.45
CA ARG A 45 -6.92 14.17 5.72
C ARG A 45 -8.09 13.96 6.67
N GLN A 46 -9.06 14.85 6.58
CA GLN A 46 -10.41 14.64 7.10
C GLN A 46 -11.25 13.99 6.01
N PHE A 47 -11.91 12.88 6.30
CA PHE A 47 -12.75 12.18 5.32
C PHE A 47 -14.17 12.75 5.35
N ASP A 48 -14.76 12.97 4.19
CA ASP A 48 -16.08 13.60 4.05
C ASP A 48 -17.20 12.68 4.54
N ASN A 49 -17.05 11.36 4.31
CA ASN A 49 -18.05 10.36 4.65
C ASN A 49 -17.47 8.94 4.70
N LEU A 50 -18.26 8.01 5.26
CA LEU A 50 -17.88 6.61 5.42
C LEU A 50 -17.62 5.92 4.07
N GLY A 51 -18.40 6.24 3.03
CA GLY A 51 -18.21 5.66 1.70
C GLY A 51 -16.82 5.97 1.13
N GLN A 52 -16.38 7.21 1.29
CA GLN A 52 -15.07 7.69 0.85
C GLN A 52 -13.93 6.89 1.48
N ILE A 53 -13.83 6.88 2.81
CA ILE A 53 -12.74 6.17 3.54
C ILE A 53 -12.80 4.65 3.33
N TRP A 54 -13.99 4.07 3.10
CA TRP A 54 -14.13 2.61 2.97
C TRP A 54 -14.00 2.05 1.56
N LEU A 55 -14.37 2.80 0.52
CA LEU A 55 -14.56 2.28 -0.83
C LEU A 55 -13.53 2.79 -1.85
N GLU A 56 -12.66 3.74 -1.48
CA GLU A 56 -11.57 4.19 -2.36
C GLU A 56 -10.46 3.12 -2.56
N GLY A 57 -10.34 2.13 -1.66
CA GLY A 57 -9.39 1.00 -1.73
C GLY A 57 -9.76 -0.15 -0.76
N ASP A 58 -8.97 -1.21 -0.55
CA ASP A 58 -7.92 -1.83 -1.38
C ASP A 58 -8.54 -2.86 -2.33
N HIS A 59 -9.43 -2.43 -3.23
CA HIS A 59 -10.06 -3.21 -4.31
C HIS A 59 -10.81 -4.53 -3.95
N TYR A 60 -10.72 -5.08 -2.73
CA TYR A 60 -11.43 -6.30 -2.33
C TYR A 60 -12.95 -6.09 -2.32
N LYS A 61 -13.42 -4.93 -1.82
CA LYS A 61 -14.83 -4.55 -1.85
C LYS A 61 -15.34 -4.46 -3.29
N TRP A 62 -14.56 -3.86 -4.20
CA TRP A 62 -14.88 -3.80 -5.63
C TRP A 62 -15.00 -5.20 -6.25
N ARG A 63 -14.05 -6.09 -5.96
CA ARG A 63 -14.10 -7.49 -6.43
C ARG A 63 -15.34 -8.20 -5.90
N GLY A 64 -15.65 -8.05 -4.62
CA GLY A 64 -16.86 -8.61 -4.01
C GLY A 64 -18.15 -8.10 -4.67
N MET A 65 -18.24 -6.79 -4.91
CA MET A 65 -19.38 -6.15 -5.57
C MET A 65 -19.55 -6.62 -7.03
N ARG A 66 -18.45 -6.72 -7.81
CA ARG A 66 -18.49 -7.29 -9.17
C ARG A 66 -18.96 -8.75 -9.16
N SER A 67 -18.46 -9.56 -8.22
CA SER A 67 -18.90 -10.95 -8.06
C SER A 67 -20.38 -11.08 -7.67
N ALA A 68 -20.93 -10.09 -6.97
CA ALA A 68 -22.36 -10.00 -6.65
C ALA A 68 -23.23 -9.39 -7.78
N GLY A 69 -22.63 -9.08 -8.94
CA GLY A 69 -23.35 -8.54 -10.10
C GLY A 69 -23.68 -7.04 -10.01
N VAL A 70 -23.00 -6.29 -9.13
CA VAL A 70 -23.19 -4.83 -9.03
C VAL A 70 -22.62 -4.15 -10.29
N PRO A 71 -23.36 -3.20 -10.92
CA PRO A 71 -22.87 -2.43 -12.05
C PRO A 71 -21.59 -1.65 -11.73
N GLU A 72 -20.64 -1.58 -12.68
CA GLU A 72 -19.35 -0.89 -12.48
C GLU A 72 -19.51 0.60 -12.13
N SER A 73 -20.59 1.24 -12.60
CA SER A 73 -20.92 2.63 -12.25
C SER A 73 -21.10 2.83 -10.74
N LEU A 74 -21.56 1.83 -10.01
CA LEU A 74 -21.72 1.83 -8.54
C LEU A 74 -20.47 1.33 -7.80
N ILE A 75 -19.36 1.13 -8.50
CA ILE A 75 -18.09 0.67 -7.93
C ILE A 75 -17.02 1.75 -8.16
N THR A 76 -16.70 2.04 -9.42
CA THR A 76 -15.64 3.01 -9.79
C THR A 76 -16.16 4.18 -10.64
N GLY A 77 -17.46 4.21 -10.96
CA GLY A 77 -18.08 5.28 -11.72
C GLY A 77 -17.92 6.65 -11.07
N LYS A 78 -17.63 7.67 -11.89
CA LYS A 78 -17.50 9.07 -11.45
C LYS A 78 -18.85 9.79 -11.36
N GLU A 79 -19.87 9.18 -11.95
CA GLU A 79 -21.24 9.68 -12.08
C GLU A 79 -22.15 9.31 -10.91
N THR A 80 -21.73 8.39 -10.04
CA THR A 80 -22.49 7.97 -8.85
C THR A 80 -21.91 8.57 -7.58
N SER A 81 -22.75 8.90 -6.62
CA SER A 81 -22.34 9.45 -5.32
C SER A 81 -21.75 8.38 -4.39
N ASP A 82 -20.98 8.81 -3.39
CA ASP A 82 -20.42 7.90 -2.38
C ASP A 82 -21.51 7.13 -1.61
N TYR A 83 -22.64 7.80 -1.32
CA TYR A 83 -23.76 7.16 -0.64
C TYR A 83 -24.41 6.07 -1.50
N GLU A 84 -24.58 6.28 -2.81
CA GLU A 84 -25.09 5.25 -3.71
C GLU A 84 -24.16 4.02 -3.78
N LYS A 85 -22.84 4.25 -3.84
CA LYS A 85 -21.84 3.18 -3.79
C LYS A 85 -21.86 2.44 -2.44
N PHE A 86 -21.98 3.18 -1.33
CA PHE A 86 -22.11 2.64 0.01
C PHE A 86 -23.37 1.78 0.18
N GLN A 87 -24.52 2.23 -0.34
CA GLN A 87 -25.75 1.45 -0.33
C GLN A 87 -25.64 0.18 -1.18
N ALA A 88 -24.92 0.23 -2.31
CA ALA A 88 -24.61 -0.96 -3.10
C ALA A 88 -23.70 -1.94 -2.33
N TRP A 89 -22.72 -1.43 -1.59
CA TRP A 89 -21.90 -2.23 -0.68
C TRP A 89 -22.72 -2.87 0.45
N ALA A 90 -23.62 -2.12 1.09
CA ALA A 90 -24.53 -2.63 2.12
C ALA A 90 -25.39 -3.80 1.63
N LYS A 91 -25.88 -3.75 0.38
CA LYS A 91 -26.60 -4.87 -0.26
C LYS A 91 -25.70 -6.07 -0.58
N THR A 92 -24.40 -5.86 -0.70
CA THR A 92 -23.40 -6.89 -1.01
C THR A 92 -22.95 -7.64 0.24
N VAL A 93 -22.74 -6.96 1.38
CA VAL A 93 -22.16 -7.58 2.59
C VAL A 93 -22.87 -8.86 3.07
N PRO A 94 -24.20 -8.97 3.11
CA PRO A 94 -24.87 -10.22 3.51
C PRO A 94 -24.54 -11.43 2.62
N GLN A 95 -24.09 -11.19 1.39
CA GLN A 95 -23.69 -12.22 0.42
C GLN A 95 -22.22 -12.65 0.60
N THR A 96 -21.48 -12.02 1.52
CA THR A 96 -20.05 -12.28 1.76
C THR A 96 -19.77 -13.23 2.93
N LEU A 97 -20.78 -13.95 3.43
CA LEU A 97 -20.57 -14.95 4.48
C LEU A 97 -19.54 -16.00 4.04
N GLY A 98 -18.53 -16.22 4.90
CA GLY A 98 -17.37 -17.07 4.62
C GLY A 98 -16.22 -16.36 3.91
N ASN A 99 -16.43 -15.15 3.38
CA ASN A 99 -15.37 -14.30 2.86
C ASN A 99 -14.83 -13.39 3.99
N PRO A 100 -13.51 -13.09 4.04
CA PRO A 100 -12.95 -12.20 5.05
C PRO A 100 -13.53 -10.77 5.03
N LEU A 101 -14.10 -10.32 3.90
CA LEU A 101 -14.85 -9.05 3.82
C LEU A 101 -15.92 -8.94 4.91
N TYR A 102 -16.58 -10.04 5.26
CA TYR A 102 -17.56 -10.05 6.34
C TYR A 102 -16.92 -9.81 7.70
N HIS A 103 -15.72 -10.33 7.97
CA HIS A 103 -15.02 -10.04 9.21
C HIS A 103 -14.50 -8.59 9.23
N TRP A 104 -13.83 -8.15 8.17
CA TRP A 104 -13.24 -6.82 8.08
C TRP A 104 -14.29 -5.72 8.27
N THR A 105 -15.42 -5.80 7.56
CA THR A 105 -16.54 -4.84 7.67
C THR A 105 -16.92 -4.60 9.13
N HIS A 106 -17.13 -5.66 9.89
CA HIS A 106 -17.62 -5.55 11.26
C HIS A 106 -16.49 -5.28 12.27
N LEU A 107 -15.25 -5.68 11.98
CA LEU A 107 -14.08 -5.30 12.78
C LEU A 107 -13.78 -3.80 12.66
N GLU A 108 -13.87 -3.26 11.45
CA GLU A 108 -13.69 -1.83 11.13
C GLU A 108 -14.77 -0.98 11.80
N LEU A 109 -16.05 -1.41 11.75
CA LEU A 109 -17.13 -0.75 12.49
C LEU A 109 -16.91 -0.79 14.01
N ARG A 110 -16.38 -1.90 14.55
CA ARG A 110 -16.08 -2.00 15.98
C ARG A 110 -14.92 -1.08 16.39
N ARG A 111 -13.85 -1.01 15.60
CA ARG A 111 -12.68 -0.17 15.83
C ARG A 111 -12.23 0.44 14.50
N PRO A 112 -12.28 1.78 14.34
CA PRO A 112 -12.37 2.78 15.41
C PRO A 112 -13.79 3.24 15.81
N PHE A 113 -14.84 2.89 15.06
CA PHE A 113 -16.15 3.56 15.21
C PHE A 113 -16.99 3.13 16.44
N GLY A 114 -16.60 2.09 17.18
CA GLY A 114 -17.31 1.66 18.40
C GLY A 114 -18.64 0.93 18.16
N ILE A 115 -19.01 0.67 16.91
CA ILE A 115 -20.28 0.03 16.55
C ILE A 115 -20.18 -1.48 16.77
N THR A 116 -20.99 -2.00 17.70
CA THR A 116 -21.00 -3.42 18.10
C THR A 116 -22.42 -3.98 18.15
N GLY A 117 -22.55 -5.32 18.06
CA GLY A 117 -23.84 -6.00 18.18
C GLY A 117 -24.80 -5.79 16.99
N LYS A 118 -24.38 -5.07 15.94
CA LYS A 118 -25.13 -4.83 14.70
C LYS A 118 -24.48 -5.58 13.55
N LEU A 119 -25.28 -6.24 12.72
CA LEU A 119 -24.84 -6.76 11.42
C LEU A 119 -24.97 -5.66 10.38
N PHE A 120 -23.93 -5.43 9.59
CA PHE A 120 -23.95 -4.45 8.52
C PHE A 120 -24.71 -5.02 7.30
N GLY A 121 -25.71 -4.27 6.85
CA GLY A 121 -26.56 -4.63 5.71
C GLY A 121 -27.59 -3.54 5.42
N PRO A 122 -28.53 -3.79 4.48
CA PRO A 122 -29.48 -2.76 4.03
C PRO A 122 -30.32 -2.14 5.16
N GLU A 123 -30.64 -2.92 6.19
CA GLU A 123 -31.49 -2.48 7.31
C GLU A 123 -30.73 -1.58 8.31
N THR A 124 -29.40 -1.66 8.38
CA THR A 124 -28.56 -0.94 9.36
C THR A 124 -27.66 0.11 8.73
N ALA A 125 -27.49 0.08 7.41
CA ALA A 125 -26.54 0.92 6.69
C ALA A 125 -26.78 2.42 6.86
N ASP A 126 -28.03 2.86 6.88
CA ASP A 126 -28.37 4.28 7.00
C ASP A 126 -27.99 4.86 8.38
N GLU A 127 -28.34 4.15 9.45
CA GLU A 127 -27.95 4.52 10.82
C GLU A 127 -26.41 4.56 10.96
N ILE A 128 -25.74 3.52 10.47
CA ILE A 128 -24.27 3.39 10.54
C ILE A 128 -23.58 4.50 9.72
N TRP A 129 -24.13 4.85 8.56
CA TRP A 129 -23.62 5.95 7.75
C TRP A 129 -23.64 7.27 8.53
N HIS A 130 -24.76 7.59 9.15
CA HIS A 130 -24.90 8.82 9.92
C HIS A 130 -23.99 8.85 11.15
N GLU A 131 -23.98 7.76 11.95
CA GLU A 131 -23.13 7.64 13.15
C GLU A 131 -21.63 7.77 12.79
N CYS A 132 -21.18 7.04 11.77
CA CYS A 132 -19.79 7.13 11.32
C CYS A 132 -19.43 8.51 10.76
N ASN A 133 -20.34 9.17 10.03
CA ASN A 133 -20.04 10.49 9.48
C ASN A 133 -19.95 11.58 10.55
N GLU A 134 -20.72 11.48 11.63
CA GLU A 134 -20.56 12.37 12.79
C GLU A 134 -19.18 12.19 13.43
N LEU A 135 -18.72 10.94 13.56
CA LEU A 135 -17.37 10.64 14.06
C LEU A 135 -16.29 11.13 13.10
N LEU A 136 -16.42 10.86 11.80
CA LEU A 136 -15.50 11.32 10.74
C LEU A 136 -15.43 12.85 10.62
N ALA A 137 -16.31 13.62 11.26
CA ALA A 137 -16.18 15.07 11.32
C ALA A 137 -15.27 15.55 12.47
N THR A 138 -14.84 14.66 13.37
CA THR A 138 -13.99 15.01 14.51
C THR A 138 -12.50 14.76 14.24
N PRO A 139 -11.57 15.49 14.91
CA PRO A 139 -10.14 15.31 14.71
C PRO A 139 -9.63 13.89 15.02
N GLU A 140 -10.28 13.18 15.95
CA GLU A 140 -9.92 11.82 16.34
C GLU A 140 -10.09 10.82 15.18
N PHE A 141 -10.93 11.13 14.20
CA PHE A 141 -11.19 10.28 13.02
C PHE A 141 -10.59 10.83 11.72
N SER A 142 -9.68 11.81 11.83
CA SER A 142 -8.76 12.16 10.73
C SER A 142 -7.77 11.01 10.45
N ALA A 143 -7.03 11.07 9.34
CA ALA A 143 -6.02 10.06 9.00
C ALA A 143 -5.05 9.78 10.17
N ARG A 144 -4.46 10.83 10.78
CA ARG A 144 -3.57 10.68 11.94
C ARG A 144 -4.34 10.27 13.21
N GLY A 145 -5.56 10.76 13.37
CA GLY A 145 -6.42 10.40 14.50
C GLY A 145 -6.69 8.91 14.59
N ILE A 146 -7.07 8.29 13.47
CA ILE A 146 -7.32 6.84 13.38
C ILE A 146 -6.03 6.07 13.67
N MET A 147 -4.89 6.46 13.10
CA MET A 147 -3.60 5.82 13.39
C MET A 147 -3.30 5.80 14.90
N LYS A 148 -3.51 6.92 15.60
CA LYS A 148 -3.32 7.00 17.05
C LYS A 148 -4.31 6.14 17.84
N GLN A 149 -5.60 6.17 17.49
CA GLN A 149 -6.62 5.31 18.14
C GLN A 149 -6.29 3.82 18.01
N MET A 150 -5.65 3.43 16.89
CA MET A 150 -5.28 2.05 16.61
C MET A 150 -3.90 1.66 17.17
N ASN A 151 -3.25 2.53 17.96
CA ASN A 151 -1.95 2.31 18.58
C ASN A 151 -0.83 2.05 17.55
N VAL A 152 -0.89 2.71 16.39
CA VAL A 152 0.18 2.68 15.39
C VAL A 152 1.35 3.52 15.90
N VAL A 153 2.55 2.95 15.90
CA VAL A 153 3.79 3.66 16.27
C VAL A 153 4.74 3.84 15.09
N MET A 154 4.55 3.04 14.04
CA MET A 154 5.31 3.15 12.79
C MET A 154 4.47 2.63 11.62
N ALA A 155 4.54 3.33 10.48
CA ALA A 155 4.07 2.86 9.18
C ALA A 155 5.19 2.93 8.11
N GLY A 156 5.34 1.88 7.33
CA GLY A 156 6.26 1.80 6.19
C GLY A 156 5.50 1.91 4.87
N THR A 157 5.45 3.08 4.24
CA THR A 157 4.77 3.24 2.95
C THR A 157 5.57 2.59 1.82
N THR A 158 4.93 2.39 0.67
CA THR A 158 5.56 1.81 -0.52
C THR A 158 5.77 2.86 -1.59
N ASP A 159 7.03 3.21 -1.87
CA ASP A 159 7.39 4.38 -2.67
C ASP A 159 8.31 4.02 -3.85
N ASP A 160 8.06 4.65 -4.99
CA ASP A 160 8.87 4.46 -6.19
C ASP A 160 10.17 5.28 -6.12
N PRO A 161 11.30 4.78 -6.65
CA PRO A 161 12.56 5.52 -6.77
C PRO A 161 12.43 6.98 -7.23
N ILE A 162 11.46 7.30 -8.08
CA ILE A 162 11.27 8.67 -8.61
C ILE A 162 10.49 9.60 -7.69
N HIS A 163 9.89 9.11 -6.60
CA HIS A 163 9.12 9.95 -5.68
C HIS A 163 10.01 10.97 -4.95
N THR A 164 9.47 12.16 -4.72
CA THR A 164 10.17 13.25 -4.02
C THR A 164 10.38 12.97 -2.54
N LEU A 165 9.51 12.18 -1.92
CA LEU A 165 9.45 11.92 -0.47
C LEU A 165 9.21 13.18 0.38
N GLU A 166 8.63 14.22 -0.23
CA GLU A 166 8.38 15.51 0.44
C GLU A 166 7.42 15.37 1.62
N TYR A 167 6.42 14.49 1.53
CA TYR A 167 5.46 14.25 2.59
C TYR A 167 6.07 13.48 3.76
N HIS A 168 6.99 12.54 3.51
CA HIS A 168 7.76 11.89 4.56
C HIS A 168 8.61 12.89 5.34
N LYS A 169 9.29 13.79 4.61
CA LYS A 169 10.04 14.87 5.23
C LYS A 169 9.13 15.78 6.08
N ALA A 170 7.99 16.19 5.54
CA ALA A 170 7.03 17.04 6.26
C ALA A 170 6.50 16.37 7.53
N ILE A 171 6.23 15.06 7.49
CA ILE A 171 5.83 14.28 8.67
C ILE A 171 6.96 14.23 9.70
N ALA A 172 8.19 13.94 9.27
CA ALA A 172 9.34 13.83 10.17
C ALA A 172 9.71 15.18 10.84
N GLU A 173 9.39 16.31 10.21
CA GLU A 173 9.63 17.66 10.72
C GLU A 173 8.47 18.21 11.58
N ASP A 174 7.35 17.47 11.71
CA ASP A 174 6.14 17.90 12.43
C ASP A 174 6.06 17.31 13.85
N ASP A 175 6.48 18.09 14.85
CA ASP A 175 6.48 17.72 16.27
C ASP A 175 5.08 17.42 16.86
N SER A 176 3.98 17.68 16.13
CA SER A 176 2.62 17.36 16.59
C SER A 176 2.21 15.90 16.37
N PHE A 177 3.01 15.14 15.61
CA PHE A 177 2.73 13.75 15.26
C PHE A 177 3.90 12.83 15.55
N ASP A 178 3.63 11.82 16.38
CA ASP A 178 4.62 10.95 17.00
C ASP A 178 4.71 9.56 16.37
N VAL A 179 3.92 9.30 15.31
CA VAL A 179 4.01 8.07 14.54
C VAL A 179 5.07 8.24 13.47
N GLU A 180 6.03 7.31 13.44
CA GLU A 180 7.05 7.30 12.40
C GLU A 180 6.44 6.84 11.07
N VAL A 181 6.63 7.61 10.00
CA VAL A 181 6.21 7.24 8.64
C VAL A 181 7.43 7.18 7.75
N ALA A 182 7.96 5.97 7.53
CA ALA A 182 9.15 5.74 6.73
C ALA A 182 8.79 5.28 5.31
N PRO A 183 9.50 5.75 4.27
CA PRO A 183 9.34 5.20 2.93
C PRO A 183 10.01 3.83 2.81
N SER A 184 9.43 2.95 2.00
CA SER A 184 10.04 1.68 1.57
C SER A 184 10.31 1.73 0.08
N TRP A 185 11.50 1.28 -0.32
CA TRP A 185 11.98 1.35 -1.69
C TRP A 185 11.35 0.27 -2.58
N ARG A 186 10.55 0.66 -3.59
CA ARG A 186 9.96 -0.27 -4.56
C ARG A 186 10.35 0.03 -6.02
N PRO A 187 11.41 -0.60 -6.55
CA PRO A 187 11.98 -0.28 -7.85
C PRO A 187 11.40 -1.12 -9.00
N ASP A 188 10.13 -1.54 -8.92
CA ASP A 188 9.50 -2.44 -9.90
C ASP A 188 9.76 -2.01 -11.36
N ARG A 189 9.54 -0.73 -11.66
CA ARG A 189 9.72 -0.16 -13.00
C ARG A 189 11.18 -0.06 -13.45
N ALA A 190 12.14 -0.13 -12.52
CA ALA A 190 13.57 -0.07 -12.83
C ALA A 190 14.14 -1.42 -13.29
N PHE A 191 13.54 -2.54 -12.87
CA PHE A 191 14.02 -3.88 -13.27
C PHE A 191 13.11 -4.57 -14.29
N LYS A 192 11.81 -4.27 -14.36
CA LYS A 192 10.86 -4.86 -15.32
C LYS A 192 10.99 -4.28 -16.72
N ILE A 193 12.13 -4.57 -17.37
CA ILE A 193 12.52 -4.03 -18.67
C ILE A 193 11.55 -4.40 -19.80
N GLU A 194 10.81 -5.50 -19.67
CA GLU A 194 9.85 -5.98 -20.66
C GLU A 194 8.57 -5.16 -20.74
N LEU A 195 8.25 -4.37 -19.70
CA LEU A 195 6.98 -3.64 -19.65
C LEU A 195 6.99 -2.44 -20.59
N ASP A 196 5.83 -2.16 -21.17
CA ASP A 196 5.55 -0.87 -21.80
C ASP A 196 5.78 0.25 -20.78
N GLY A 197 6.31 1.40 -21.22
CA GLY A 197 6.64 2.51 -20.32
C GLY A 197 8.05 2.47 -19.70
N PHE A 198 8.84 1.41 -19.92
CA PHE A 198 10.19 1.32 -19.34
C PHE A 198 11.10 2.47 -19.80
N ALA A 199 11.10 2.81 -21.10
CA ALA A 199 11.96 3.87 -21.63
C ALA A 199 11.58 5.25 -21.07
N GLU A 200 10.27 5.52 -20.98
CA GLU A 200 9.72 6.73 -20.36
C GLU A 200 10.11 6.80 -18.87
N TYR A 201 10.06 5.68 -18.16
CA TYR A 201 10.48 5.60 -16.77
C TYR A 201 11.99 5.85 -16.58
N MET A 202 12.85 5.35 -17.49
CA MET A 202 14.28 5.65 -17.47
C MET A 202 14.57 7.14 -17.63
N THR A 203 13.81 7.84 -18.49
CA THR A 203 13.90 9.31 -18.60
C THR A 203 13.56 9.98 -17.27
N LEU A 204 12.43 9.63 -16.64
CA LEU A 204 12.01 10.20 -15.36
C LEU A 204 13.02 9.91 -14.24
N LEU A 205 13.55 8.67 -14.18
CA LEU A 205 14.58 8.28 -13.23
C LEU A 205 15.87 9.08 -13.44
N GLY A 206 16.27 9.28 -14.69
CA GLY A 206 17.42 10.11 -15.04
C GLY A 206 17.24 11.57 -14.62
N GLU A 207 16.07 12.16 -14.85
CA GLU A 207 15.72 13.52 -14.43
C GLU A 207 15.80 13.69 -12.92
N VAL A 208 15.17 12.81 -12.13
CA VAL A 208 15.17 12.93 -10.65
C VAL A 208 16.49 12.57 -9.99
N ALA A 209 17.38 11.88 -10.72
CA ALA A 209 18.72 11.54 -10.27
C ALA A 209 19.79 12.48 -10.81
N ASP A 210 19.46 13.37 -11.75
CA ASP A 210 20.40 14.21 -12.52
C ASP A 210 21.50 13.36 -13.20
N VAL A 211 21.08 12.31 -13.91
CA VAL A 211 21.95 11.36 -14.64
C VAL A 211 21.32 11.05 -16.00
N GLU A 212 22.09 11.21 -17.08
CA GLU A 212 21.70 10.70 -18.40
C GLU A 212 21.93 9.18 -18.46
N ILE A 213 20.86 8.39 -18.59
CA ILE A 213 20.93 6.93 -18.56
C ILE A 213 21.08 6.38 -19.99
N THR A 214 22.31 6.05 -20.37
CA THR A 214 22.61 5.46 -21.70
C THR A 214 23.23 4.07 -21.62
N ARG A 215 23.91 3.76 -20.51
CA ARG A 215 24.58 2.50 -20.22
C ARG A 215 24.10 1.94 -18.88
N PHE A 216 24.36 0.65 -18.66
CA PHE A 216 23.97 -0.02 -17.43
C PHE A 216 24.60 0.65 -16.19
N ALA A 217 25.87 1.06 -16.28
CA ALA A 217 26.54 1.80 -15.20
C ALA A 217 25.87 3.14 -14.86
N ASP A 218 25.27 3.81 -15.85
CA ASP A 218 24.55 5.07 -15.64
C ASP A 218 23.25 4.82 -14.87
N LEU A 219 22.54 3.73 -15.20
CA LEU A 219 21.36 3.27 -14.42
C LEU A 219 21.74 2.99 -12.97
N LEU A 220 22.82 2.25 -12.72
CA LEU A 220 23.27 1.96 -11.36
C LEU A 220 23.63 3.24 -10.60
N THR A 221 24.23 4.22 -11.28
CA THR A 221 24.54 5.55 -10.70
C THR A 221 23.26 6.30 -10.33
N ALA A 222 22.25 6.30 -11.21
CA ALA A 222 20.96 6.91 -10.93
C ALA A 222 20.28 6.25 -9.72
N LEU A 223 20.21 4.92 -9.70
CA LEU A 223 19.62 4.17 -8.59
C LEU A 223 20.38 4.39 -7.28
N GLU A 224 21.72 4.46 -7.29
CA GLU A 224 22.51 4.74 -6.09
C GLU A 224 22.15 6.10 -5.48
N ARG A 225 22.05 7.16 -6.30
CA ARG A 225 21.62 8.49 -5.85
C ARG A 225 20.21 8.47 -5.25
N ARG A 226 19.30 7.72 -5.87
CA ARG A 226 17.94 7.57 -5.34
C ARG A 226 17.89 6.74 -4.07
N LEU A 227 18.73 5.70 -3.92
CA LEU A 227 18.88 4.97 -2.65
C LEU A 227 19.43 5.86 -1.53
N GLU A 228 20.40 6.74 -1.83
CA GLU A 228 20.89 7.75 -0.88
C GLU A 228 19.79 8.72 -0.46
N HIS A 229 18.98 9.19 -1.42
CA HIS A 229 17.80 10.03 -1.14
C HIS A 229 16.83 9.32 -0.19
N PHE A 230 16.46 8.07 -0.48
CA PHE A 230 15.59 7.27 0.38
C PHE A 230 16.18 7.06 1.78
N ASN A 231 17.48 6.76 1.88
CA ASN A 231 18.18 6.61 3.16
C ASN A 231 18.13 7.90 3.98
N ALA A 232 18.32 9.06 3.34
CA ALA A 232 18.22 10.37 3.99
C ALA A 232 16.81 10.69 4.51
N HIS A 233 15.77 10.00 3.99
CA HIS A 233 14.37 10.12 4.43
C HIS A 233 13.94 8.97 5.36
N GLY A 234 14.89 8.21 5.93
CA GLY A 234 14.60 7.17 6.93
C GLY A 234 14.20 5.80 6.38
N CYS A 235 14.36 5.59 5.06
CA CYS A 235 14.13 4.27 4.46
C CYS A 235 15.02 3.20 5.09
N ARG A 236 14.45 2.01 5.28
CA ARG A 236 15.11 0.84 5.87
C ARG A 236 14.57 -0.50 5.38
N ALA A 237 13.78 -0.48 4.32
CA ALA A 237 13.15 -1.65 3.74
C ALA A 237 13.01 -1.48 2.22
N ALA A 238 13.04 -2.59 1.51
CA ALA A 238 12.76 -2.65 0.08
C ALA A 238 11.71 -3.71 -0.22
N ASP A 239 10.89 -3.44 -1.23
CA ASP A 239 9.85 -4.34 -1.73
C ASP A 239 10.00 -4.52 -3.25
N HIS A 240 9.64 -5.70 -3.75
CA HIS A 240 9.72 -6.04 -5.17
C HIS A 240 8.48 -6.83 -5.56
N GLY A 241 7.60 -6.21 -6.33
CA GLY A 241 6.50 -6.94 -6.97
C GLY A 241 7.06 -7.75 -8.12
N ILE A 242 7.07 -9.08 -8.01
CA ILE A 242 7.60 -9.97 -9.06
C ILE A 242 6.50 -10.93 -9.51
N GLU A 243 5.90 -10.65 -10.67
CA GLU A 243 4.87 -11.51 -11.26
C GLU A 243 5.49 -12.74 -11.94
N ILE A 244 6.69 -12.58 -12.52
CA ILE A 244 7.47 -13.64 -13.17
C ILE A 244 8.85 -13.66 -12.53
N VAL A 245 9.16 -14.73 -11.79
CA VAL A 245 10.49 -14.94 -11.20
C VAL A 245 11.45 -15.41 -12.29
N ARG A 246 12.35 -14.51 -12.69
CA ARG A 246 13.31 -14.71 -13.79
C ARG A 246 14.71 -15.02 -13.24
N PHE A 247 15.49 -15.76 -14.00
CA PHE A 247 16.91 -15.94 -13.71
C PHE A 247 17.73 -16.26 -14.96
N ALA A 248 18.78 -15.49 -15.17
CA ALA A 248 19.90 -15.84 -16.03
C ALA A 248 21.20 -15.36 -15.38
N ALA A 249 22.32 -16.05 -15.64
CA ALA A 249 23.62 -15.59 -15.16
C ALA A 249 23.89 -14.16 -15.65
N VAL A 250 24.30 -13.27 -14.73
CA VAL A 250 24.61 -11.87 -15.05
C VAL A 250 25.73 -11.83 -16.10
N PRO A 251 25.47 -11.29 -17.31
CA PRO A 251 26.46 -11.27 -18.39
C PRO A 251 27.49 -10.14 -18.17
N ALA A 252 28.40 -9.98 -19.12
CA ALA A 252 29.31 -8.83 -19.13
C ALA A 252 28.52 -7.51 -19.27
N GLU A 253 29.03 -6.43 -18.68
CA GLU A 253 28.38 -5.11 -18.71
C GLU A 253 28.09 -4.63 -20.14
N SER A 254 28.98 -4.90 -21.11
CA SER A 254 28.76 -4.56 -22.52
C SER A 254 27.51 -5.22 -23.12
N THR A 255 27.12 -6.40 -22.63
CA THR A 255 25.86 -7.06 -23.02
C THR A 255 24.67 -6.33 -22.41
N LEU A 256 24.76 -5.92 -21.14
CA LEU A 256 23.71 -5.14 -20.46
C LEU A 256 23.52 -3.76 -21.13
N ASP A 257 24.61 -3.10 -21.53
CA ASP A 257 24.57 -1.85 -22.31
C ASP A 257 23.81 -2.03 -23.62
N SER A 258 24.10 -3.12 -24.35
CA SER A 258 23.40 -3.42 -25.61
C SER A 258 21.92 -3.72 -25.40
N ILE A 259 21.56 -4.44 -24.33
CA ILE A 259 20.16 -4.75 -23.99
C ILE A 259 19.41 -3.45 -23.67
N LEU A 260 20.00 -2.60 -22.81
CA LEU A 260 19.39 -1.34 -22.41
C LEU A 260 19.21 -0.40 -23.61
N ALA A 261 20.24 -0.20 -24.43
CA ALA A 261 20.17 0.68 -25.60
C ALA A 261 19.09 0.26 -26.60
N ARG A 262 18.99 -1.06 -26.89
CA ARG A 262 17.95 -1.61 -27.77
C ARG A 262 16.56 -1.39 -27.19
N ARG A 263 16.39 -1.60 -25.88
CA ARG A 263 15.11 -1.35 -25.22
C ARG A 263 14.71 0.12 -25.26
N LEU A 264 15.64 1.04 -25.02
CA LEU A 264 15.41 2.49 -25.11
C LEU A 264 15.08 2.94 -26.54
N ALA A 265 15.58 2.23 -27.56
CA ALA A 265 15.21 2.43 -28.96
C ALA A 265 13.86 1.80 -29.36
N GLY A 266 13.16 1.15 -28.42
CA GLY A 266 11.86 0.52 -28.66
C GLY A 266 11.93 -0.86 -29.31
N GLU A 267 13.11 -1.48 -29.36
CA GLU A 267 13.24 -2.84 -29.87
C GLU A 267 12.71 -3.88 -28.87
N THR A 268 12.15 -4.97 -29.41
CA THR A 268 11.74 -6.13 -28.60
C THR A 268 12.97 -6.92 -28.17
N LEU A 269 13.03 -7.23 -26.88
CA LEU A 269 14.05 -8.10 -26.28
C LEU A 269 13.62 -9.57 -26.33
N THR A 270 14.60 -10.47 -26.34
CA THR A 270 14.37 -11.90 -26.11
C THR A 270 14.19 -12.19 -24.61
N GLU A 271 13.55 -13.31 -24.26
CA GLU A 271 13.39 -13.72 -22.85
C GLU A 271 14.74 -13.80 -22.11
N LEU A 272 15.79 -14.31 -22.76
CA LEU A 272 17.12 -14.38 -22.14
C LEU A 272 17.67 -12.99 -21.81
N GLU A 273 17.48 -12.01 -22.69
CA GLU A 273 17.94 -10.63 -22.47
C GLU A 273 17.17 -9.95 -21.32
N VAL A 274 15.86 -10.17 -21.26
CA VAL A 274 15.02 -9.73 -20.14
C VAL A 274 15.51 -10.36 -18.83
N ASP A 275 15.68 -11.69 -18.81
CA ASP A 275 16.13 -12.42 -17.62
C ASP A 275 17.52 -11.95 -17.14
N GLN A 276 18.44 -11.71 -18.07
CA GLN A 276 19.78 -11.20 -17.78
C GLN A 276 19.75 -9.81 -17.15
N PHE A 277 18.98 -8.88 -17.73
CA PHE A 277 18.85 -7.51 -17.21
C PHE A 277 18.15 -7.49 -15.85
N CYS A 278 17.01 -8.17 -15.73
CA CYS A 278 16.26 -8.30 -14.48
C CYS A 278 17.12 -8.88 -13.36
N THR A 279 17.91 -9.92 -13.66
CA THR A 279 18.82 -10.53 -12.67
C THR A 279 19.93 -9.56 -12.28
N ALA A 280 20.54 -8.87 -13.25
CA ALA A 280 21.63 -7.93 -12.99
C ALA A 280 21.20 -6.77 -12.06
N VAL A 281 20.04 -6.15 -12.33
CA VAL A 281 19.50 -5.07 -11.49
C VAL A 281 19.18 -5.58 -10.08
N GLN A 282 18.51 -6.73 -9.96
CA GLN A 282 18.11 -7.29 -8.66
C GLN A 282 19.31 -7.73 -7.81
N VAL A 283 20.33 -8.37 -8.39
CA VAL A 283 21.56 -8.77 -7.68
C VAL A 283 22.32 -7.53 -7.18
N TRP A 284 22.42 -6.50 -8.02
CA TRP A 284 23.04 -5.24 -7.61
C TRP A 284 22.25 -4.57 -6.47
N LEU A 285 20.93 -4.47 -6.60
CA LEU A 285 20.05 -3.93 -5.56
C LEU A 285 20.19 -4.70 -4.24
N GLY A 286 20.15 -6.03 -4.27
CA GLY A 286 20.37 -6.87 -3.09
C GLY A 286 21.70 -6.59 -2.39
N THR A 287 22.76 -6.34 -3.17
CA THR A 287 24.07 -5.93 -2.64
C THR A 287 24.02 -4.53 -1.99
N GLN A 288 23.22 -3.61 -2.55
CA GLN A 288 23.05 -2.28 -1.96
C GLN A 288 22.23 -2.29 -0.68
N TYR A 289 21.20 -3.14 -0.59
CA TYR A 289 20.41 -3.33 0.63
C TYR A 289 21.27 -3.91 1.75
N ALA A 290 22.06 -4.96 1.45
CA ALA A 290 22.97 -5.57 2.42
C ALA A 290 24.02 -4.58 2.96
N LYS A 291 24.55 -3.68 2.12
CA LYS A 291 25.48 -2.62 2.58
C LYS A 291 24.82 -1.61 3.53
N ARG A 292 23.51 -1.39 3.40
CA ARG A 292 22.72 -0.41 4.17
C ARG A 292 22.01 -1.02 5.37
N ASN A 293 22.01 -2.34 5.51
CA ASN A 293 21.19 -3.09 6.47
C ASN A 293 19.69 -2.82 6.30
N TRP A 294 19.24 -2.82 5.05
CA TRP A 294 17.82 -2.82 4.67
C TRP A 294 17.31 -4.24 4.46
#